data_AF-A0A7W1TE02-F1
#
_entry.id   AF-A0A7W1TE02-F1
#
_cell.length_a   1.000
_cell.length_b   1.000
_cell.length_c   1.000
_cell.angle_alpha   90.00
_cell.angle_beta   90.00
_cell.angle_gamma   90.00
#
_symmetry.space_group_name_H-M   'P 1'
#
loop_
_entity.id
_entity.type
_entity.pdbx_description
1 polymer ?
#
loop_
_entity_poly.entity_id
_entity_poly.type
_entity_poly.pdbx_seq_one_letter_code
_entity_poly.pdbx_strand_id
1 'polypeptide(L)' 'APHAEDVDVVIRTAGEMRLSNFLTWHATYAEYVCATELWPEFGIGPYHTALREFQGRERRFGGV' A
#
# COMPACT_ATOMS: atom_id res chain seq x y z
N ALA A 1 -12.88 4.82 -11.68
CA ALA A 1 -13.31 5.96 -12.53
C ALA A 1 -12.33 6.02 -13.70
N PRO A 2 -12.76 6.34 -14.93
CA PRO A 2 -11.93 6.23 -16.14
C PRO A 2 -10.69 7.14 -16.19
N HIS A 3 -10.34 7.82 -15.10
CA HIS A 3 -9.20 8.74 -14.96
C HIS A 3 -8.33 8.48 -13.72
N ALA A 4 -8.57 7.39 -12.97
CA ALA A 4 -7.71 7.08 -11.83
C ALA A 4 -6.43 6.39 -12.34
N GLU A 5 -5.28 6.91 -11.93
CA GLU A 5 -3.98 6.29 -12.17
C GLU A 5 -3.86 4.95 -11.42
N ASP A 6 -2.92 4.12 -11.84
CA ASP A 6 -2.61 2.87 -11.14
C ASP A 6 -2.06 3.14 -9.74
N VAL A 7 -2.24 2.18 -8.84
CA VAL A 7 -1.82 2.30 -7.45
C VAL A 7 -0.41 1.75 -7.31
N ASP A 8 0.53 2.57 -6.82
CA ASP A 8 1.88 2.12 -6.50
C ASP A 8 1.95 1.30 -5.20
N VAL A 9 1.23 1.74 -4.17
CA VAL A 9 1.25 1.12 -2.85
C VAL A 9 -0.13 1.10 -2.20
N VAL A 10 -0.51 -0.07 -1.66
CA VAL A 10 -1.66 -0.25 -0.78
C VAL A 10 -1.16 -0.40 0.65
N ILE A 11 -1.51 0.57 1.50
CA ILE A 11 -1.25 0.51 2.94
C ILE A 11 -2.52 0.01 3.63
N ARG A 12 -2.46 -1.13 4.33
CA ARG A 12 -3.59 -1.67 5.11
C ARG A 12 -3.25 -1.76 6.59
N THR A 13 -4.10 -1.15 7.41
CA THR A 13 -3.99 -1.14 8.88
C THR A 13 -4.56 -2.40 9.53
N ALA A 14 -4.40 -2.51 10.84
CA ALA A 14 -4.90 -3.57 11.72
C ALA A 14 -4.28 -4.96 11.49
N GLY A 15 -3.08 -5.02 10.88
CA GLY A 15 -2.33 -6.28 10.71
C GLY A 15 -2.93 -7.25 9.69
N GLU A 16 -3.89 -6.79 8.87
CA GLU A 16 -4.61 -7.66 7.95
C GLU A 16 -3.86 -7.83 6.63
N MET A 17 -3.72 -9.07 6.18
CA MET A 17 -3.04 -9.43 4.93
C MET A 17 -4.06 -9.86 3.87
N ARG A 18 -4.90 -8.93 3.45
CA ARG A 18 -5.92 -9.15 2.41
C ARG A 18 -6.22 -7.86 1.67
N LEU A 19 -6.63 -7.93 0.42
CA LEU A 19 -7.11 -6.74 -0.31
C LEU A 19 -8.59 -6.44 -0.04
N SER A 20 -9.41 -7.44 0.32
CA SER A 20 -10.86 -7.28 0.50
C SER A 20 -11.57 -6.63 -0.70
N ASN A 21 -11.15 -7.00 -1.92
CA ASN A 21 -11.70 -6.45 -3.17
C ASN A 21 -11.59 -4.92 -3.29
N PHE A 22 -10.57 -4.33 -2.65
CA PHE A 22 -10.29 -2.89 -2.73
C PHE A 22 -9.39 -2.60 -3.93
N LEU A 23 -9.90 -1.78 -4.86
CA LEU A 23 -9.18 -1.29 -6.05
C LEU A 23 -8.46 -2.37 -6.87
N THR A 24 -8.99 -3.59 -6.92
CA THR A 24 -8.31 -4.78 -7.49
C THR A 24 -7.67 -4.55 -8.86
N TRP A 25 -8.37 -3.83 -9.77
CA TRP A 25 -7.82 -3.50 -11.09
C TRP A 25 -6.59 -2.56 -11.01
N HIS A 26 -6.75 -1.41 -10.36
CA HIS A 26 -5.69 -0.39 -10.24
C HIS A 26 -4.52 -0.87 -9.36
N ALA A 27 -4.78 -1.83 -8.45
CA ALA A 27 -3.78 -2.38 -7.54
C ALA A 27 -3.11 -3.67 -8.06
N THR A 28 -3.29 -4.02 -9.34
CA THR A 28 -2.75 -5.28 -9.91
C THR A 28 -1.23 -5.40 -9.78
N TYR A 29 -0.51 -4.27 -9.89
CA TYR A 29 0.94 -4.19 -9.72
C TYR A 29 1.36 -3.42 -8.47
N ALA A 30 0.40 -3.04 -7.61
CA ALA A 30 0.69 -2.31 -6.40
C ALA A 30 1.49 -3.17 -5.43
N GLU A 31 2.43 -2.52 -4.76
CA GLU A 31 3.05 -3.08 -3.58
C GLU A 31 2.10 -3.04 -2.39
N TYR A 32 2.23 -3.99 -1.48
CA TYR A 32 1.40 -4.07 -0.29
C TYR A 32 2.25 -3.81 0.96
N VAL A 33 1.79 -2.89 1.82
CA VAL A 33 2.36 -2.58 3.13
C VAL A 33 1.30 -2.84 4.19
N CYS A 34 1.64 -3.68 5.17
CA CYS A 34 0.75 -4.01 6.28
C CYS A 34 1.18 -3.25 7.53
N ALA A 35 0.36 -2.29 7.94
CA ALA A 35 0.51 -1.58 9.20
C ALA A 35 -0.22 -2.33 10.31
N THR A 36 0.44 -2.50 11.45
CA THR A 36 -0.11 -3.25 12.59
C THR A 36 -1.04 -2.40 13.45
N GLU A 37 -0.90 -1.08 13.39
CA GLU A 37 -1.73 -0.11 14.10
C GLU A 37 -3.20 -0.17 13.64
N LEU A 38 -4.13 0.08 14.56
CA LEU A 38 -5.55 0.21 14.22
C LEU A 38 -5.80 1.54 13.50
N TRP A 39 -6.86 1.60 12.67
CA TRP A 39 -7.19 2.82 11.90
C TRP A 39 -7.29 4.09 12.75
N PRO A 40 -7.93 4.10 13.95
CA PRO A 40 -7.99 5.31 14.79
C PRO A 40 -6.63 5.79 15.31
N GLU A 41 -5.64 4.90 15.34
CA GLU A 41 -4.27 5.15 15.84
C GLU A 41 -3.29 5.44 14.70
N PHE A 42 -3.69 5.19 13.45
CA PHE A 42 -2.87 5.36 12.27
C PHE A 42 -2.73 6.84 11.90
N GLY A 43 -1.77 7.50 12.54
CA GLY A 43 -1.43 8.91 12.30
C GLY A 43 -0.26 9.11 11.33
N ILE A 44 0.29 10.33 11.35
CA ILE A 44 1.39 10.74 10.45
C ILE A 44 2.68 9.92 10.65
N GLY A 45 2.96 9.47 11.88
CA GLY A 45 4.12 8.64 12.18
C GLY A 45 4.09 7.28 11.47
N PRO A 46 3.08 6.42 11.77
CA PRO A 46 2.87 5.15 11.06
C PRO A 46 2.79 5.32 9.54
N TYR A 47 2.15 6.39 9.05
CA TYR A 47 2.11 6.70 7.62
C TYR A 47 3.51 6.87 7.00
N HIS A 48 4.40 7.68 7.61
CA HIS A 48 5.77 7.82 7.12
C HIS A 48 6.61 6.54 7.26
N THR A 49 6.32 5.71 8.26
CA THR A 49 6.96 4.39 8.38
C THR A 49 6.57 3.48 7.22
N ALA A 50 5.27 3.40 6.89
CA ALA A 50 4.78 2.62 5.76
C ALA A 50 5.37 3.11 4.41
N LEU A 51 5.48 4.43 4.21
CA LEU A 51 6.12 4.98 3.01
C LEU A 51 7.61 4.65 2.91
N ARG A 52 8.34 4.71 4.03
CA ARG A 52 9.76 4.34 4.05
C ARG A 52 9.96 2.86 3.75
N GLU A 53 9.06 2.00 4.22
CA GLU A 53 9.08 0.57 3.88
C GLU A 53 8.92 0.37 2.37
N PHE A 54 7.93 1.03 1.75
CA PHE A 54 7.74 0.99 0.31
C PHE A 54 8.98 1.49 -0.46
N GLN A 55 9.52 2.65 -0.08
CA GLN A 55 10.68 3.26 -0.74
C GLN A 55 11.98 2.45 -0.58
N GLY A 56 12.10 1.67 0.49
CA GLY A 56 13.28 0.86 0.79
C GLY A 56 13.37 -0.46 0.02
N ARG A 57 12.33 -0.82 -0.76
CA ARG A 57 12.30 -2.08 -1.52
C ARG A 57 13.05 -1.94 -2.84
N GLU A 58 13.87 -2.95 -3.16
CA GLU A 58 14.56 -3.02 -4.45
C GLU A 58 13.57 -3.36 -5.56
N ARG A 59 13.35 -2.43 -6.49
CA ARG A 59 12.51 -2.65 -7.67
C ARG A 59 13.16 -3.70 -8.57
N ARG A 60 12.41 -4.76 -8.89
CA ARG A 60 12.86 -5.81 -9.82
C ARG A 60 12.85 -5.29 -11.26
N PHE A 61 13.85 -5.70 -12.04
CA PHE A 61 14.00 -5.31 -13.44
C PHE A 61 12.77 -5.76 -14.25
N GLY A 62 12.14 -4.84 -14.99
CA GLY A 62 10.89 -5.08 -15.74
C GLY A 62 9.64 -4.47 -15.11
N GLY A 63 9.75 -3.83 -13.93
CA GLY A 63 8.69 -2.99 -13.38
C GLY A 63 8.70 -1.60 -14.04
N VAL A 64 7.55 -1.19 -14.57
CA VAL A 64 7.21 0.23 -14.76
C VAL A 64 7.25 0.92 -13.39
#